data_AF-A0A8J6S9G5-F1
#
_entry.id   AF-A0A8J6S9G5-F1
#
_cell.length_a   1.000
_cell.length_b   1.000
_cell.length_c   1.000
_cell.angle_alpha   90.00
_cell.angle_beta   90.00
_cell.angle_gamma   90.00
#
_symmetry.space_group_name_H-M   'P 1'
#
loop_
_entity.id
_entity.type
_entity.pdbx_description
1 polymer ?
#
loop_
_entity_poly.entity_id
_entity_poly.type
_entity_poly.pdbx_seq_one_letter_code
_entity_poly.pdbx_strand_id
1 'polypeptide(L)'
;MTKTEILAALKQMTTEERLEIIEAASRMMREEIEDKGRIIAEKKKRLRAAAEAAIPDYLPGGALHDLWSPDSEPYYDSEEELLEALNAEVKTNA
;
A
#
# COMPACT_ATOMS: atom_id res chain seq x y z
N MET A 1 -6.37 -26.09 20.84
CA MET A 1 -6.00 -27.47 20.45
C MET A 1 -4.59 -27.42 19.89
N THR A 2 -3.72 -28.33 20.34
CA THR A 2 -2.33 -28.38 19.88
C THR A 2 -2.20 -29.18 18.58
N LYS A 3 -1.14 -28.95 17.80
CA LYS A 3 -0.87 -29.72 16.57
C LYS A 3 -0.82 -31.23 16.82
N THR A 4 -0.33 -31.62 17.99
CA THR A 4 -0.25 -33.00 18.45
C THR A 4 -1.62 -33.62 18.73
N GLU A 5 -2.55 -32.87 19.31
CA GLU A 5 -3.94 -33.32 19.54
C GLU A 5 -4.69 -33.56 18.23
N ILE A 6 -4.52 -32.67 17.24
CA ILE A 6 -5.14 -32.80 15.91
C ILE A 6 -4.65 -34.07 15.21
N LEU A 7 -3.33 -34.32 15.25
CA LEU A 7 -2.75 -35.53 14.65
C LEU A 7 -3.22 -36.80 15.37
N ALA A 8 -3.38 -36.76 16.69
CA ALA A 8 -3.92 -37.89 17.44
C ALA A 8 -5.38 -38.19 17.06
N ALA A 9 -6.21 -37.15 16.92
CA ALA A 9 -7.59 -37.28 16.48
C ALA A 9 -7.70 -37.84 15.05
N LEU A 10 -6.91 -37.30 14.11
CA LEU A 10 -6.85 -37.82 12.74
C LEU A 10 -6.44 -39.29 12.71
N LYS A 11 -5.52 -39.72 13.57
CA LYS A 11 -5.07 -41.13 13.65
C LYS A 11 -6.17 -42.11 14.07
N GLN A 12 -7.22 -41.65 14.75
CA GLN A 12 -8.36 -42.48 15.16
C GLN A 12 -9.44 -42.59 14.08
N MET A 13 -9.39 -41.74 13.05
CA MET A 13 -10.33 -41.72 11.93
C MET A 13 -9.96 -42.73 10.84
N THR A 14 -10.95 -43.11 10.02
CA THR A 14 -10.72 -43.92 8.83
C THR A 14 -9.96 -43.14 7.76
N THR A 15 -9.49 -43.83 6.73
CA THR A 15 -8.79 -43.17 5.62
C THR A 15 -9.71 -42.23 4.84
N GLU A 16 -10.98 -42.63 4.67
CA GLU A 16 -12.02 -41.87 3.99
C GLU A 16 -12.30 -40.54 4.73
N GLU A 17 -12.50 -40.60 6.04
CA GLU A 17 -12.74 -39.40 6.86
C GLU A 17 -11.54 -38.43 6.83
N ARG A 18 -10.32 -38.96 6.82
CA ARG A 18 -9.11 -38.12 6.67
C ARG A 18 -9.05 -37.45 5.31
N LEU A 19 -9.43 -38.16 4.24
CA LEU A 19 -9.48 -37.59 2.90
C LEU A 19 -10.51 -36.46 2.82
N GLU A 20 -11.69 -36.63 3.42
CA GLU A 20 -12.71 -35.59 3.49
C GLU A 20 -12.20 -34.34 4.21
N ILE A 21 -11.50 -34.51 5.34
CA ILE A 21 -10.91 -33.38 6.08
C ILE A 21 -9.84 -32.67 5.25
N ILE A 22 -8.98 -33.43 4.55
CA ILE A 22 -7.97 -32.84 3.67
C ILE A 22 -8.61 -32.03 2.55
N GLU A 23 -9.68 -32.53 1.94
CA GLU A 23 -10.40 -31.82 0.88
C GLU A 23 -11.04 -30.53 1.42
N ALA A 24 -11.73 -30.61 2.55
CA ALA A 24 -12.36 -29.46 3.19
C ALA A 24 -11.33 -28.39 3.55
N ALA A 25 -10.23 -28.78 4.20
CA ALA A 25 -9.14 -27.87 4.54
C ALA A 25 -8.51 -27.25 3.29
N SER A 26 -8.33 -28.04 2.22
CA SER A 26 -7.79 -27.54 0.95
C SER A 26 -8.71 -26.51 0.31
N ARG A 27 -10.03 -26.71 0.39
CA ARG A 27 -11.03 -25.75 -0.13
C ARG A 27 -10.99 -24.44 0.64
N MET A 28 -10.97 -24.49 1.97
CA MET A 28 -10.84 -23.30 2.82
C MET A 28 -9.57 -22.50 2.50
N MET A 29 -8.43 -23.19 2.33
CA MET A 29 -7.17 -22.52 1.97
C MET A 29 -7.25 -21.82 0.61
N ARG A 30 -7.96 -22.38 -0.37
CA ARG A 30 -8.15 -21.74 -1.68
C ARG A 30 -9.04 -20.51 -1.57
N GLU A 31 -10.15 -20.60 -0.84
CA GLU A 31 -11.05 -19.47 -0.58
C GLU A 31 -10.30 -18.30 0.08
N GLU A 32 -9.45 -18.58 1.09
CA GLU A 32 -8.63 -17.55 1.72
C GLU A 32 -7.65 -16.87 0.76
N ILE A 33 -7.06 -17.63 -0.17
CA ILE A 33 -6.14 -17.09 -1.19
C ILE A 33 -6.90 -16.19 -2.15
N GLU A 34 -8.06 -16.64 -2.63
CA GLU A 34 -8.92 -15.87 -3.54
C GLU A 34 -9.41 -14.58 -2.88
N ASP A 35 -9.83 -14.65 -1.61
CA ASP A 35 -10.26 -13.49 -0.85
C ASP A 35 -9.15 -12.46 -0.65
N LYS A 36 -7.93 -12.90 -0.34
CA LYS A 36 -6.75 -12.02 -0.27
C LYS A 36 -6.50 -11.34 -1.61
N GLY A 37 -6.58 -12.09 -2.71
CA GLY A 37 -6.45 -11.55 -4.07
C GLY A 37 -7.50 -10.48 -4.37
N ARG A 38 -8.76 -10.73 -4.01
CA ARG A 38 -9.88 -9.79 -4.18
C ARG A 38 -9.68 -8.51 -3.36
N ILE A 39 -9.26 -8.62 -2.10
CA ILE A 39 -8.99 -7.45 -1.24
C ILE A 39 -7.88 -6.57 -1.83
N ILE A 40 -6.79 -7.18 -2.30
CA ILE A 40 -5.68 -6.44 -2.91
C ILE A 40 -6.13 -5.74 -4.19
N ALA A 41 -6.90 -6.43 -5.04
CA ALA A 41 -7.42 -5.86 -6.27
C ALA A 41 -8.36 -4.66 -6.01
N GLU A 42 -9.26 -4.79 -5.04
CA GLU A 42 -10.17 -3.72 -4.65
C GLU A 42 -9.42 -2.52 -4.04
N LYS A 43 -8.42 -2.77 -3.19
CA LYS A 43 -7.54 -1.70 -2.66
C LYS A 43 -6.85 -0.95 -3.79
N LYS A 44 -6.29 -1.68 -4.78
CA LYS A 44 -5.63 -1.07 -5.95
C LYS A 44 -6.61 -0.24 -6.78
N LYS A 45 -7.83 -0.72 -6.97
CA LYS A 45 -8.90 0.01 -7.67
C LYS A 45 -9.24 1.32 -6.96
N ARG A 46 -9.42 1.30 -5.64
CA ARG A 46 -9.72 2.51 -4.85
C ARG A 46 -8.59 3.52 -4.88
N LEU A 47 -7.34 3.07 -4.75
CA LEU A 47 -6.16 3.94 -4.85
C LEU A 47 -6.07 4.60 -6.22
N ARG A 48 -6.34 3.85 -7.30
CA ARG A 48 -6.37 4.39 -8.64
C ARG A 48 -7.44 5.48 -8.79
N ALA A 49 -8.66 5.20 -8.34
CA ALA A 49 -9.75 6.16 -8.40
C ALA A 49 -9.44 7.44 -7.58
N ALA A 50 -8.83 7.28 -6.40
CA ALA A 50 -8.41 8.42 -5.58
C ALA A 50 -7.31 9.24 -6.26
N ALA A 51 -6.32 8.58 -6.87
CA ALA A 51 -5.26 9.26 -7.63
C ALA A 51 -5.83 10.02 -8.83
N GLU A 52 -6.76 9.41 -9.59
CA GLU A 52 -7.44 10.04 -10.71
C GLU A 52 -8.27 11.25 -10.25
N ALA A 53 -8.96 11.15 -9.11
CA ALA A 53 -9.74 12.24 -8.53
C ALA A 53 -8.88 13.40 -8.01
N ALA A 54 -7.64 13.14 -7.60
CA ALA A 54 -6.70 14.15 -7.11
C ALA A 54 -5.98 14.91 -8.22
N ILE A 55 -6.00 14.43 -9.48
CA ILE A 55 -5.32 15.09 -10.62
C ILE A 55 -5.60 16.60 -10.70
N PRO A 56 -6.86 17.08 -10.59
CA PRO A 56 -7.16 18.51 -10.68
C PRO A 56 -6.46 19.36 -9.63
N ASP A 57 -6.18 18.81 -8.44
CA ASP A 57 -5.51 19.54 -7.37
C ASP A 57 -4.05 19.87 -7.72
N TYR A 58 -3.41 19.06 -8.57
CA TYR A 58 -2.02 19.24 -9.01
C TYR A 58 -1.89 20.05 -10.32
N LEU A 59 -2.98 20.21 -11.08
CA LEU A 59 -2.97 21.01 -12.32
C LEU A 59 -2.93 22.52 -12.01
N PRO A 60 -2.50 23.37 -12.96
CA PRO A 60 -2.49 24.82 -12.77
C PRO A 60 -3.82 25.39 -12.26
N GLY A 61 -3.77 26.15 -11.17
CA GLY A 61 -4.94 26.67 -10.47
C GLY A 61 -5.57 25.71 -9.44
N GLY A 62 -5.03 24.49 -9.32
CA GLY A 62 -5.37 23.53 -8.27
C GLY A 62 -4.66 23.83 -6.94
N ALA A 63 -5.22 23.34 -5.84
CA ALA A 63 -4.78 23.68 -4.49
C ALA A 63 -3.35 23.21 -4.13
N LEU A 64 -2.80 22.24 -4.86
CA LEU A 64 -1.48 21.67 -4.64
C LEU A 64 -0.48 22.02 -5.74
N HIS A 65 -0.90 22.76 -6.76
CA HIS A 65 -0.05 23.11 -7.89
C HIS A 65 1.22 23.84 -7.45
N ASP A 66 1.07 24.85 -6.59
CA ASP A 66 2.18 25.70 -6.15
C ASP A 66 3.18 24.96 -5.25
N LEU A 67 2.83 23.78 -4.72
CA LEU A 67 3.71 22.97 -3.89
C LEU A 67 4.57 21.99 -4.70
N TRP A 68 4.23 21.74 -5.97
CA TRP A 68 4.87 20.72 -6.79
C TRP A 68 5.20 21.19 -8.22
N SER A 69 4.84 22.42 -8.58
CA SER A 69 5.17 23.00 -9.87
C SER A 69 6.68 23.21 -9.96
N PRO A 70 7.32 22.96 -11.12
CA PRO A 70 8.70 23.37 -11.35
C PRO A 70 8.93 24.88 -11.20
N ASP A 71 7.86 25.67 -11.31
CA ASP A 71 7.87 27.13 -11.10
C ASP A 71 7.61 27.52 -9.63
N SER A 72 7.44 26.55 -8.73
CA SER A 72 7.32 26.82 -7.29
C SER A 72 8.63 27.33 -6.71
N GLU A 73 8.56 27.95 -5.53
CA GLU A 73 9.77 28.24 -4.76
C GLU A 73 10.59 26.95 -4.56
N PRO A 74 11.93 27.04 -4.63
CA PRO A 74 12.79 25.89 -4.37
C PRO A 74 12.48 25.30 -3.00
N TYR A 75 12.33 23.99 -2.94
CA TYR A 75 12.21 23.29 -1.68
C TYR A 75 13.61 23.10 -1.06
N TYR A 76 13.75 23.45 0.22
CA TYR A 76 15.00 23.31 0.98
C TYR A 76 14.81 22.28 2.09
N ASP A 77 15.76 21.35 2.22
CA ASP A 77 15.68 20.27 3.22
C ASP A 77 15.99 20.77 4.64
N SER A 78 16.57 21.97 4.77
CA SER A 78 16.89 22.60 6.04
C SER A 78 16.89 24.13 5.97
N GLU A 79 16.74 24.77 7.14
CA GLU A 79 16.82 26.23 7.27
C GLU A 79 18.22 26.77 6.93
N GLU A 80 19.29 26.00 7.21
CA GLU A 80 20.66 26.36 6.82
C GLU A 80 20.82 26.46 5.29
N GLU A 81 20.23 25.52 4.54
CA GLU A 81 20.26 25.51 3.08
C GLU A 81 19.48 26.69 2.47
N LEU A 82 18.32 27.02 3.04
CA LEU A 82 17.53 28.19 2.67
C LEU A 82 18.33 29.49 2.90
N LEU A 83 18.97 29.62 4.07
CA LEU A 83 19.76 30.80 4.42
C LEU A 83 21.00 30.94 3.52
N GLU A 84 21.63 29.84 3.14
CA GLU A 84 22.77 29.85 2.21
C GLU A 84 22.34 30.32 0.81
N ALA A 85 21.20 29.83 0.31
CA ALA A 85 20.65 30.23 -0.98
C ALA A 85 20.28 31.73 -1.02
N LEU A 86 19.60 32.25 0.02
CA LEU A 86 19.27 33.68 0.13
C LEU A 86 20.54 34.55 0.10
N ASN A 87 21.58 34.13 0.83
CA ASN A 87 22.83 34.87 0.89
C ASN A 87 23.61 34.86 -0.43
N ALA A 88 23.44 33.83 -1.26
CA ALA A 88 24.05 33.73 -2.58
C ALA A 88 23.39 34.70 -3.58
N GLU A 89 22.05 34.81 -3.58
CA GLU A 89 21.32 35.75 -4.45
C GLU A 89 21.59 37.23 -4.14
N VAL A 90 21.80 37.56 -2.86
CA VAL A 90 22.15 38.94 -2.45
C VAL A 90 23.53 39.35 -2.99
N LYS A 91 24.47 38.41 -3.17
CA LYS A 91 25.82 38.68 -3.67
C LYS A 91 25.90 38.80 -5.20
N THR A 92 24.96 38.21 -5.93
CA THR A 92 24.95 38.26 -7.41
C THR A 92 24.23 39.50 -7.95
N ASN A 93 23.37 40.14 -7.16
CA ASN A 93 22.62 41.34 -7.51
C ASN A 93 23.21 42.66 -6.94
N ALA A 94 24.40 42.61 -6.33
CA ALA A 94 25.15 43.76 -5.81
C ALA A 94 26.39 44.05 -6.65
#